data_AF-A0A4V1Z8Y7-F1
#
_entry.id   AF-A0A4V1Z8Y7-F1
#
_cell.length_a   1.000
_cell.length_b   1.000
_cell.length_c   1.000
_cell.angle_alpha   90.00
_cell.angle_beta   90.00
_cell.angle_gamma   90.00
#
_symmetry.space_group_name_H-M   'P 1'
#
loop_
_entity.id
_entity.type
_entity.pdbx_description
1 polymer ?
#
loop_
_entity_poly.entity_id
_entity_poly.type
_entity_poly.pdbx_seq_one_letter_code
_entity_poly.pdbx_strand_id
1 'polypeptide(L)'
;MNKQITPTLNPFSVLVNWSESNEFNEGQLYDFMDFEHKALNVAKQNPLGGYDKTNVTVTFENGDEHQCRLDLGCGGNDTGFADHCLSTLEYHQKHHLDADKPWLRNDAEHQQLISLIRTYRFDIEFVTVARIQTIKATELAKQQERDKEQAKREQEEKEWQAHQANEKAFQATLVIPEWAKGVIVATYTEYDKERSEPYSGEHHTKTLRTIILAWSTHTRRLFPELRKACLNYPDTVFLNDKEQSCEHRNNYGIGQGSGLTNVDYLYHGWCVEKITFGTYRSKSQYVPLGEMSIPE
;
A
#
# COMPACT_ATOMS: atom_id res chain seq x y z
N MET A 1 15.17 52.37 -9.33
CA MET A 1 14.05 52.84 -8.48
C MET A 1 12.90 51.85 -8.65
N ASN A 2 12.75 50.89 -7.74
CA ASN A 2 11.57 50.03 -7.75
C ASN A 2 10.40 50.87 -7.23
N LYS A 3 9.55 51.37 -8.13
CA LYS A 3 8.23 51.86 -7.73
C LYS A 3 7.55 50.71 -7.00
N GLN A 4 7.19 50.91 -5.74
CA GLN A 4 6.30 50.02 -5.02
C GLN A 4 4.96 50.06 -5.78
N ILE A 5 4.72 49.04 -6.61
CA ILE A 5 3.44 48.86 -7.30
C ILE A 5 2.46 48.45 -6.20
N THR A 6 1.44 49.28 -5.98
CA THR A 6 0.35 48.94 -5.07
C THR A 6 -0.61 48.03 -5.82
N PRO A 7 -1.06 46.90 -5.25
CA PRO A 7 -2.06 46.03 -5.88
C PRO A 7 -3.36 46.77 -6.19
N THR A 8 -3.78 46.76 -7.45
CA THR A 8 -4.92 47.55 -7.95
C THR A 8 -5.98 46.73 -8.67
N LEU A 9 -5.67 45.52 -9.16
CA LEU A 9 -6.59 44.73 -9.97
C LEU A 9 -7.22 43.62 -9.14
N ASN A 10 -8.54 43.68 -8.93
CA ASN A 10 -9.24 42.57 -8.29
C ASN A 10 -9.58 41.50 -9.34
N PRO A 11 -9.33 40.22 -9.05
CA PRO A 11 -9.86 39.13 -9.85
C PRO A 11 -11.39 39.06 -9.66
N PHE A 12 -12.10 38.74 -10.73
CA PHE A 12 -13.57 38.78 -10.77
C PHE A 12 -14.19 37.39 -10.97
N SER A 13 -13.71 36.63 -11.96
CA SER A 13 -14.27 35.32 -12.26
C SER A 13 -13.20 34.32 -12.72
N VAL A 14 -13.51 33.03 -12.59
CA VAL A 14 -12.63 31.94 -13.02
C VAL A 14 -13.37 31.00 -13.95
N LEU A 15 -12.88 30.86 -15.17
CA LEU A 15 -13.30 29.82 -16.11
C LEU A 15 -12.42 28.58 -15.93
N VAL A 16 -13.03 27.43 -15.66
CA VAL A 16 -12.31 26.16 -15.69
C VAL A 16 -12.24 25.67 -17.13
N ASN A 17 -11.03 25.62 -17.67
CA ASN A 17 -10.79 25.12 -19.03
C ASN A 17 -10.72 23.58 -19.04
N TRP A 18 -10.15 22.97 -18.00
CA TRP A 18 -10.19 21.53 -17.73
C TRP A 18 -9.65 21.24 -16.32
N SER A 19 -9.99 20.07 -15.75
CA SER A 19 -9.46 19.60 -14.45
C SER A 19 -9.28 18.08 -14.44
N GLU A 20 -8.21 17.60 -13.79
CA GLU A 20 -8.06 16.20 -13.39
C GLU A 20 -8.98 15.85 -12.20
N SER A 21 -9.44 16.84 -11.43
CA SER A 21 -10.40 16.64 -10.34
C SER A 21 -11.83 16.49 -10.88
N ASN A 22 -12.56 15.50 -10.33
CA ASN A 22 -13.99 15.32 -10.63
C ASN A 22 -14.89 16.40 -10.03
N GLU A 23 -14.34 17.32 -9.23
CA GLU A 23 -15.10 18.40 -8.59
C GLU A 23 -15.37 19.57 -9.55
N PHE A 24 -14.56 19.74 -10.61
CA PHE A 24 -14.72 20.83 -11.57
C PHE A 24 -15.21 20.33 -12.92
N ASN A 25 -16.16 21.07 -13.52
CA ASN A 25 -16.61 20.80 -14.89
C ASN A 25 -15.91 21.75 -15.87
N GLU A 26 -15.50 21.21 -17.00
CA GLU A 26 -14.98 21.99 -18.13
C GLU A 26 -16.01 23.01 -18.63
N GLY A 27 -15.55 24.23 -18.92
CA GLY A 27 -16.36 25.36 -19.35
C GLY A 27 -17.16 26.04 -18.24
N GLN A 28 -17.05 25.57 -16.99
CA GLN A 28 -17.78 26.17 -15.88
C GLN A 28 -17.12 27.47 -15.40
N LEU A 29 -17.94 28.51 -15.29
CA LEU A 29 -17.56 29.81 -14.75
C LEU A 29 -17.93 29.90 -13.26
N TYR A 30 -17.02 30.45 -12.47
CA TYR A 30 -17.19 30.68 -11.03
C TYR A 30 -16.94 32.15 -10.70
N ASP A 31 -17.59 32.64 -9.64
CA ASP A 31 -17.08 33.80 -8.89
C ASP A 31 -15.67 33.47 -8.36
N PHE A 32 -14.79 34.47 -8.32
CA PHE A 32 -13.40 34.24 -7.94
C PHE A 32 -13.26 33.59 -6.55
N MET A 33 -13.98 34.07 -5.54
CA MET A 33 -13.84 33.52 -4.18
C MET A 33 -14.52 32.17 -4.03
N ASP A 34 -15.63 31.94 -4.73
CA ASP A 34 -16.26 30.61 -4.79
C ASP A 34 -15.30 29.58 -5.40
N PHE A 35 -14.55 29.97 -6.45
CA PHE A 35 -13.50 29.13 -7.02
C PHE A 35 -12.39 28.86 -6.01
N GLU A 36 -11.84 29.89 -5.36
CA GLU A 36 -10.75 29.72 -4.39
C GLU A 36 -11.14 28.78 -3.22
N HIS A 37 -12.35 28.92 -2.69
CA HIS A 37 -12.88 28.01 -1.67
C HIS A 37 -12.99 26.57 -2.18
N LYS A 38 -13.44 26.38 -3.42
CA LYS A 38 -13.58 25.06 -4.03
C LYS A 38 -12.22 24.44 -4.34
N ALA A 39 -11.28 25.22 -4.87
CA ALA A 39 -9.90 24.81 -5.15
C ALA A 39 -9.20 24.33 -3.88
N LEU A 40 -9.36 25.04 -2.76
CA LEU A 40 -8.85 24.60 -1.46
C LEU A 40 -9.46 23.26 -1.02
N ASN A 41 -10.76 23.06 -1.24
CA ASN A 41 -11.40 21.79 -0.92
C ASN A 41 -10.85 20.64 -1.77
N VAL A 42 -10.61 20.86 -3.06
CA VAL A 42 -9.94 19.90 -3.96
C VAL A 42 -8.51 19.62 -3.51
N ALA A 43 -7.71 20.65 -3.20
CA ALA A 43 -6.34 20.48 -2.74
C ALA A 43 -6.24 19.58 -1.49
N LYS A 44 -7.19 19.72 -0.55
CA LYS A 44 -7.26 18.89 0.67
C LYS A 44 -7.62 17.42 0.41
N GLN A 45 -8.10 17.05 -0.78
CA GLN A 45 -8.34 15.65 -1.16
C GLN A 45 -7.04 14.88 -1.41
N ASN A 46 -5.92 15.59 -1.59
CA ASN A 46 -4.59 15.02 -1.81
C ASN A 46 -3.65 15.30 -0.61
N PRO A 47 -3.98 14.88 0.64
CA PRO A 47 -3.26 15.29 1.84
C PRO A 47 -1.89 14.65 2.02
N LEU A 48 -1.61 13.51 1.37
CA LEU A 48 -0.36 12.76 1.51
C LEU A 48 0.60 12.90 0.31
N GLY A 49 0.29 13.81 -0.62
CA GLY A 49 1.03 14.00 -1.86
C GLY A 49 0.15 13.75 -3.09
N GLY A 50 0.71 14.04 -4.26
CA GLY A 50 -0.08 14.19 -5.49
C GLY A 50 -0.78 15.55 -5.55
N TYR A 51 -1.40 15.82 -6.69
CA TYR A 51 -2.20 17.01 -6.95
C TYR A 51 -3.11 16.75 -8.15
N ASP A 52 -4.22 17.47 -8.21
CA ASP A 52 -5.09 17.51 -9.38
C ASP A 52 -4.76 18.72 -10.23
N LYS A 53 -4.29 18.49 -11.47
CA LYS A 53 -4.03 19.60 -12.39
C LYS A 53 -5.34 20.23 -12.82
N THR A 54 -5.42 21.55 -12.73
CA THR A 54 -6.59 22.31 -13.15
C THR A 54 -6.15 23.52 -13.96
N ASN A 55 -6.50 23.56 -15.24
CA ASN A 55 -6.22 24.72 -16.09
C ASN A 55 -7.40 25.70 -16.02
N VAL A 56 -7.09 26.95 -15.69
CA VAL A 56 -8.09 28.00 -15.47
C VAL A 56 -7.73 29.26 -16.22
N THR A 57 -8.74 30.07 -16.53
CA THR A 57 -8.58 31.45 -16.97
C THR A 57 -9.26 32.36 -15.96
N VAL A 58 -8.48 33.23 -15.32
CA VAL A 58 -8.97 34.23 -14.37
C VAL A 58 -9.17 35.54 -15.10
N THR A 59 -10.38 36.09 -15.04
CA THR A 59 -10.73 37.40 -15.59
C THR A 59 -10.73 38.44 -14.47
N PHE A 60 -10.09 39.58 -14.70
CA PHE A 60 -10.00 40.70 -13.76
C PHE A 60 -11.04 41.79 -14.08
N GLU A 61 -11.29 42.69 -13.13
CA GLU A 61 -12.30 43.77 -13.28
C GLU A 61 -12.08 44.68 -14.51
N ASN A 62 -10.84 44.81 -14.99
CA ASN A 62 -10.52 45.58 -16.18
C ASN A 62 -10.68 44.81 -17.50
N GLY A 63 -11.11 43.54 -17.43
CA GLY A 63 -11.26 42.64 -18.56
C GLY A 63 -9.99 41.90 -18.97
N ASP A 64 -8.86 42.12 -18.28
CA ASP A 64 -7.65 41.34 -18.51
C ASP A 64 -7.84 39.90 -18.06
N GLU A 65 -7.12 38.98 -18.70
CA GLU A 65 -7.19 37.55 -18.42
C GLU A 65 -5.81 36.98 -18.08
N HIS A 66 -5.78 36.04 -17.14
CA HIS A 66 -4.61 35.23 -16.80
C HIS A 66 -4.99 33.75 -16.86
N GLN A 67 -4.51 33.07 -17.89
CA GLN A 67 -4.62 31.62 -17.99
C GLN A 67 -3.40 30.94 -17.38
N CYS A 68 -3.62 29.98 -16.48
CA CYS A 68 -2.56 29.14 -15.93
C CYS A 68 -3.05 27.74 -15.54
N ARG A 69 -2.11 26.83 -15.29
CA ARG A 69 -2.38 25.53 -14.68
C ARG A 69 -2.06 25.61 -13.20
N LEU A 70 -3.03 25.23 -12.37
CA LEU A 70 -2.90 25.04 -10.94
C LEU A 70 -2.64 23.57 -10.64
N ASP A 71 -1.70 23.30 -9.74
CA ASP A 71 -1.44 21.96 -9.23
C ASP A 71 -2.12 21.85 -7.85
N LEU A 72 -3.41 21.49 -7.81
CA LEU A 72 -4.20 21.55 -6.57
C LEU A 72 -3.89 20.38 -5.63
N GLY A 73 -3.21 20.65 -4.51
CA GLY A 73 -2.83 19.61 -3.55
C GLY A 73 -2.26 20.15 -2.25
N CYS A 74 -2.02 19.27 -1.28
CA CYS A 74 -1.24 19.59 -0.08
C CYS A 74 0.28 19.45 -0.34
N GLY A 75 1.10 19.77 0.65
CA GLY A 75 2.54 19.47 0.61
C GLY A 75 3.39 20.46 -0.20
N GLY A 76 2.95 21.71 -0.31
CA GLY A 76 3.64 22.77 -1.07
C GLY A 76 3.14 22.94 -2.51
N ASN A 77 2.06 22.24 -2.86
CA ASN A 77 1.28 22.46 -4.07
C ASN A 77 0.29 23.63 -3.90
N ASP A 78 -0.44 23.99 -4.96
CA ASP A 78 -1.34 25.15 -4.97
C ASP A 78 -2.61 24.87 -4.16
N THR A 79 -3.04 25.86 -3.36
CA THR A 79 -4.36 25.83 -2.70
C THR A 79 -5.46 26.57 -3.48
N GLY A 80 -5.07 27.27 -4.54
CA GLY A 80 -5.92 28.13 -5.36
C GLY A 80 -5.06 29.01 -6.27
N PHE A 81 -5.70 29.82 -7.11
CA PHE A 81 -5.00 30.73 -8.02
C PHE A 81 -4.25 31.84 -7.27
N ALA A 82 -4.82 32.37 -6.18
CA ALA A 82 -4.17 33.41 -5.40
C ALA A 82 -2.87 32.88 -4.78
N ASP A 83 -2.92 31.68 -4.21
CA ASP A 83 -1.76 31.01 -3.62
C ASP A 83 -0.68 30.69 -4.66
N HIS A 84 -1.07 30.20 -5.84
CA HIS A 84 -0.16 29.97 -6.97
C HIS A 84 0.61 31.23 -7.37
N CYS A 85 -0.11 32.35 -7.51
CA CYS A 85 0.46 33.65 -7.84
C CYS A 85 1.42 34.14 -6.76
N LEU A 86 1.02 34.07 -5.49
CA LEU A 86 1.84 34.51 -4.36
C LEU A 86 3.10 33.63 -4.20
N SER A 87 2.96 32.31 -4.33
CA SER A 87 4.08 31.37 -4.30
C SER A 87 5.07 31.63 -5.44
N THR A 88 4.57 31.98 -6.63
CA THR A 88 5.42 32.39 -7.77
C THR A 88 6.22 33.65 -7.46
N LEU A 89 5.60 34.66 -6.84
CA LEU A 89 6.30 35.87 -6.39
C LEU A 89 7.34 35.57 -5.31
N GLU A 90 6.99 34.77 -4.30
CA GLU A 90 7.88 34.35 -3.22
C GLU A 90 9.10 33.61 -3.77
N TYR A 91 8.88 32.67 -4.70
CA TYR A 91 9.94 31.92 -5.36
C TYR A 91 10.89 32.85 -6.13
N HIS A 92 10.34 33.74 -6.96
CA HIS A 92 11.16 34.72 -7.67
C HIS A 92 11.93 35.62 -6.69
N GLN A 93 11.30 36.17 -5.65
CA GLN A 93 11.99 37.01 -4.67
C GLN A 93 13.14 36.28 -3.98
N LYS A 94 12.95 35.02 -3.62
CA LYS A 94 13.96 34.20 -2.96
C LYS A 94 15.12 33.82 -3.88
N HIS A 95 14.83 33.54 -5.16
CA HIS A 95 15.77 32.85 -6.05
C HIS A 95 16.28 33.68 -7.23
N HIS A 96 15.69 34.86 -7.50
CA HIS A 96 16.10 35.67 -8.65
C HIS A 96 17.57 36.06 -8.60
N LEU A 97 18.23 36.08 -7.44
CA LEU A 97 19.65 36.39 -7.34
C LEU A 97 20.58 35.18 -7.53
N ASP A 98 20.06 33.96 -7.50
CA ASP A 98 20.84 32.73 -7.57
C ASP A 98 21.61 32.63 -8.90
N ALA A 99 22.86 32.17 -8.83
CA ALA A 99 23.75 32.09 -9.99
C ALA A 99 23.33 31.00 -10.99
N ASP A 100 22.68 29.94 -10.52
CA ASP A 100 22.17 28.82 -11.33
C ASP A 100 20.79 29.10 -11.95
N LYS A 101 20.16 30.24 -11.63
CA LYS A 101 18.82 30.61 -12.12
C LYS A 101 18.79 32.00 -12.80
N PRO A 102 19.67 32.28 -13.77
CA PRO A 102 19.69 33.58 -14.44
C PRO A 102 18.40 33.89 -15.21
N TRP A 103 17.66 32.85 -15.63
CA TRP A 103 16.37 32.98 -16.33
C TRP A 103 15.32 33.74 -15.50
N LEU A 104 15.35 33.65 -14.17
CA LEU A 104 14.44 34.39 -13.29
C LEU A 104 14.59 35.92 -13.36
N ARG A 105 15.67 36.44 -13.97
CA ARG A 105 15.91 37.88 -14.21
C ARG A 105 15.92 38.23 -15.69
N ASN A 106 16.45 37.34 -16.51
CA ASN A 106 16.76 37.63 -17.91
C ASN A 106 15.64 37.26 -18.87
N ASP A 107 14.74 36.37 -18.46
CA ASP A 107 13.60 35.99 -19.27
C ASP A 107 12.51 37.07 -19.23
N ALA A 108 12.17 37.62 -20.40
CA ALA A 108 11.25 38.75 -20.51
C ALA A 108 9.81 38.35 -20.17
N GLU A 109 9.37 37.15 -20.54
CA GLU A 109 8.04 36.65 -20.24
C GLU A 109 7.87 36.44 -18.74
N HIS A 110 8.88 35.87 -18.07
CA HIS A 110 8.91 35.73 -16.61
C HIS A 110 8.88 37.10 -15.91
N GLN A 111 9.66 38.09 -16.36
CA GLN A 111 9.60 39.43 -15.76
C GLN A 111 8.22 40.07 -15.95
N GLN A 112 7.60 39.89 -17.12
CA GLN A 112 6.27 40.38 -17.41
C GLN A 112 5.24 39.72 -16.48
N LEU A 113 5.29 38.40 -16.31
CA LEU A 113 4.44 37.66 -15.37
C LEU A 113 4.60 38.18 -13.94
N ILE A 114 5.83 38.33 -13.44
CA ILE A 114 6.09 38.86 -12.09
C ILE A 114 5.57 40.29 -11.93
N SER A 115 5.75 41.13 -12.95
CA SER A 115 5.20 42.49 -12.95
C SER A 115 3.68 42.48 -12.90
N LEU A 116 3.05 41.58 -13.64
CA LEU A 116 1.61 41.43 -13.69
C LEU A 116 1.04 40.94 -12.35
N ILE A 117 1.63 39.89 -11.77
CA ILE A 117 1.17 39.34 -10.47
C ILE A 117 1.27 40.40 -9.35
N ARG A 118 2.27 41.28 -9.39
CA ARG A 118 2.38 42.40 -8.42
C ARG A 118 1.23 43.40 -8.49
N THR A 119 0.45 43.42 -9.57
CA THR A 119 -0.73 44.30 -9.70
C THR A 119 -2.00 43.67 -9.14
N TYR A 120 -2.04 42.35 -8.95
CA TYR A 120 -3.21 41.62 -8.51
C TYR A 120 -3.46 41.80 -7.01
N ARG A 121 -4.71 42.08 -6.65
CA ARG A 121 -5.17 42.17 -5.27
C ARG A 121 -5.81 40.85 -4.86
N PHE A 122 -5.18 40.16 -3.93
CA PHE A 122 -5.67 38.92 -3.34
C PHE A 122 -6.03 39.10 -1.86
N ASP A 123 -6.94 38.24 -1.38
CA ASP A 123 -7.18 38.07 0.05
C ASP A 123 -6.04 37.24 0.68
N ILE A 124 -5.07 37.95 1.27
CA ILE A 124 -3.90 37.34 1.91
C ILE A 124 -4.28 36.56 3.18
N GLU A 125 -5.34 36.97 3.88
CA GLU A 125 -5.80 36.26 5.07
C GLU A 125 -6.38 34.90 4.67
N PHE A 126 -7.21 34.87 3.63
CA PHE A 126 -7.71 33.62 3.06
C PHE A 126 -6.57 32.68 2.66
N VAL A 127 -5.59 33.15 1.87
CA VAL A 127 -4.46 32.30 1.44
C VAL A 127 -3.66 31.77 2.63
N THR A 128 -3.42 32.61 3.63
CA THR A 128 -2.71 32.19 4.85
C THR A 128 -3.48 31.10 5.59
N VAL A 129 -4.79 31.26 5.75
CA VAL A 129 -5.65 30.25 6.36
C VAL A 129 -5.69 28.97 5.52
N ALA A 130 -5.77 29.08 4.20
CA ALA A 130 -5.76 27.97 3.26
C ALA A 130 -4.49 27.11 3.40
N ARG A 131 -3.32 27.74 3.42
CA ARG A 131 -2.02 27.09 3.66
C ARG A 131 -1.98 26.37 5.02
N ILE A 132 -2.52 26.98 6.07
CA ILE A 132 -2.60 26.33 7.40
C ILE A 132 -3.53 25.10 7.37
N GLN A 133 -4.65 25.18 6.65
CA GLN A 133 -5.57 24.05 6.53
C GLN A 133 -4.94 22.85 5.80
N THR A 134 -4.16 23.08 4.74
CA THR A 134 -3.49 21.98 4.01
C THR A 134 -2.37 21.33 4.84
N ILE A 135 -1.65 22.09 5.65
CA ILE A 135 -0.70 21.54 6.63
C ILE A 135 -1.42 20.63 7.63
N LYS A 136 -2.52 21.11 8.23
CA LYS A 136 -3.32 20.32 9.19
C LYS A 136 -3.91 19.06 8.54
N ALA A 137 -4.40 19.15 7.31
CA ALA A 137 -4.91 18.00 6.56
C ALA A 137 -3.80 16.94 6.33
N THR A 138 -2.59 17.39 6.00
CA THR A 138 -1.41 16.52 5.83
C THR A 138 -1.05 15.82 7.14
N GLU A 139 -0.98 16.55 8.25
CA GLU A 139 -0.66 16.00 9.56
C GLU A 139 -1.69 14.96 10.02
N LEU A 140 -2.97 15.27 9.85
CA LEU A 140 -4.07 14.37 10.19
C LEU A 140 -4.01 13.08 9.37
N ALA A 141 -3.83 13.17 8.06
CA ALA A 141 -3.73 12.00 7.19
C ALA A 141 -2.50 11.13 7.55
N LYS A 142 -1.36 11.76 7.88
CA LYS A 142 -0.16 11.04 8.33
C LYS A 142 -0.38 10.33 9.67
N GLN A 143 -1.15 10.92 10.58
CA GLN A 143 -1.49 10.29 11.85
C GLN A 143 -2.40 9.07 11.62
N GLN A 144 -3.41 9.21 10.76
CA GLN A 144 -4.32 8.11 10.43
C GLN A 144 -3.59 6.90 9.81
N GLU A 145 -2.63 7.12 8.91
CA GLU A 145 -1.83 6.02 8.35
C GLU A 145 -0.95 5.33 9.42
N ARG A 146 -0.33 6.10 10.32
CA ARG A 146 0.42 5.53 11.46
C ARG A 146 -0.46 4.71 12.39
N ASP A 147 -1.64 5.22 12.72
CA ASP A 147 -2.58 4.53 13.61
C ASP A 147 -3.08 3.23 12.99
N LYS A 148 -3.37 3.22 11.67
CA LYS A 148 -3.75 2.00 10.93
C LYS A 148 -2.61 0.98 10.92
N GLU A 149 -1.38 1.41 10.64
CA GLU A 149 -0.20 0.54 10.63
C GLU A 149 0.08 -0.05 12.01
N GLN A 150 -0.02 0.76 13.06
CA GLN A 150 0.13 0.30 14.44
C GLN A 150 -0.97 -0.70 14.82
N ALA A 151 -2.23 -0.42 14.51
CA ALA A 151 -3.34 -1.33 14.78
C ALA A 151 -3.15 -2.68 14.05
N LYS A 152 -2.68 -2.66 12.80
CA LYS A 152 -2.35 -3.87 12.04
C LYS A 152 -1.25 -4.68 12.74
N ARG A 153 -0.15 -4.04 13.14
CA ARG A 153 0.96 -4.70 13.86
C ARG A 153 0.53 -5.29 15.20
N GLU A 154 -0.29 -4.56 15.97
CA GLU A 154 -0.82 -5.03 17.25
C GLU A 154 -1.73 -6.24 17.07
N GLN A 155 -2.54 -6.27 16.01
CA GLN A 155 -3.38 -7.41 15.68
C GLN A 155 -2.54 -8.63 15.27
N GLU A 156 -1.55 -8.44 14.39
CA GLU A 156 -0.63 -9.50 13.95
C GLU A 156 0.16 -10.10 15.13
N GLU A 157 0.64 -9.26 16.06
CA GLU A 157 1.34 -9.73 17.27
C GLU A 157 0.41 -10.52 18.19
N LYS A 158 -0.84 -10.08 18.38
CA LYS A 158 -1.83 -10.83 19.18
C LYS A 158 -2.16 -12.19 18.56
N GLU A 159 -2.35 -12.24 17.24
CA GLU A 159 -2.60 -13.47 16.51
C GLU A 159 -1.40 -14.41 16.58
N TRP A 160 -0.18 -13.88 16.44
CA TRP A 160 1.06 -14.65 16.59
C TRP A 160 1.20 -15.24 18.00
N GLN A 161 1.00 -14.42 19.04
CA GLN A 161 1.06 -14.89 20.42
C GLN A 161 0.00 -15.95 20.72
N ALA A 162 -1.23 -15.75 20.24
CA ALA A 162 -2.31 -16.73 20.38
C ALA A 162 -1.98 -18.04 19.65
N HIS A 163 -1.44 -17.97 18.42
CA HIS A 163 -1.00 -19.13 17.66
C HIS A 163 0.10 -19.90 18.41
N GLN A 164 1.12 -19.22 18.91
CA GLN A 164 2.20 -19.83 19.69
C GLN A 164 1.70 -20.50 20.99
N ALA A 165 0.76 -19.84 21.69
CA ALA A 165 0.15 -20.41 22.89
C ALA A 165 -0.66 -21.68 22.58
N ASN A 166 -1.47 -21.64 21.51
CA ASN A 166 -2.27 -22.78 21.06
C ASN A 166 -1.41 -23.94 20.59
N GLU A 167 -0.34 -23.67 19.82
CA GLU A 167 0.60 -24.68 19.37
C GLU A 167 1.30 -25.35 20.56
N LYS A 168 1.78 -24.58 21.54
CA LYS A 168 2.40 -25.14 22.73
C LYS A 168 1.43 -25.98 23.57
N ALA A 169 0.18 -25.54 23.70
CA ALA A 169 -0.86 -26.30 24.39
C ALA A 169 -1.15 -27.62 23.67
N PHE A 170 -1.32 -27.57 22.35
CA PHE A 170 -1.49 -28.76 21.52
C PHE A 170 -0.31 -29.73 21.67
N GLN A 171 0.92 -29.25 21.53
CA GLN A 171 2.13 -30.06 21.67
C GLN A 171 2.26 -30.74 23.04
N ALA A 172 1.73 -30.13 24.11
CA ALA A 172 1.71 -30.72 25.44
C ALA A 172 0.71 -31.88 25.59
N THR A 173 -0.32 -31.93 24.75
CA THR A 173 -1.33 -33.01 24.74
C THR A 173 -0.92 -34.23 23.92
N LEU A 174 0.13 -34.12 23.10
CA LEU A 174 0.53 -35.17 22.17
C LEU A 174 1.11 -36.39 22.89
N VAL A 175 0.53 -37.56 22.59
CA VAL A 175 1.10 -38.85 22.98
C VAL A 175 1.91 -39.39 21.80
N ILE A 176 3.24 -39.16 21.84
CA ILE A 176 4.14 -39.55 20.76
C ILE A 176 4.82 -40.89 21.09
N PRO A 177 4.67 -41.93 20.25
CA PRO A 177 5.33 -43.21 20.48
C PRO A 177 6.86 -43.08 20.57
N GLU A 178 7.48 -43.88 21.44
CA GLU A 178 8.93 -43.87 21.65
C GLU A 178 9.70 -44.23 20.36
N TRP A 179 9.17 -45.14 19.56
CA TRP A 179 9.76 -45.55 18.28
C TRP A 179 9.64 -44.50 17.18
N ALA A 180 8.79 -43.48 17.33
CA ALA A 180 8.52 -42.50 16.29
C ALA A 180 9.77 -41.66 15.99
N LYS A 181 10.16 -41.62 14.72
CA LYS A 181 11.30 -40.84 14.19
C LYS A 181 10.85 -39.61 13.40
N GLY A 182 9.56 -39.42 13.21
CA GLY A 182 8.97 -38.25 12.57
C GLY A 182 7.44 -38.30 12.57
N VAL A 183 6.84 -37.28 11.99
CA VAL A 183 5.39 -37.15 11.79
C VAL A 183 5.11 -36.87 10.32
N ILE A 184 4.01 -37.42 9.81
CA ILE A 184 3.49 -37.15 8.47
C ILE A 184 2.33 -36.18 8.61
N VAL A 185 2.41 -35.04 7.93
CA VAL A 185 1.49 -33.92 8.04
C VAL A 185 0.94 -33.58 6.67
N ALA A 186 -0.37 -33.35 6.59
CA ALA A 186 -1.00 -32.75 5.43
C ALA A 186 -1.32 -31.28 5.72
N THR A 187 -0.94 -30.39 4.80
CA THR A 187 -1.31 -28.98 4.85
C THR A 187 -2.16 -28.64 3.63
N TYR A 188 -3.24 -27.90 3.85
CA TYR A 188 -4.02 -27.29 2.78
C TYR A 188 -3.74 -25.79 2.76
N THR A 189 -3.19 -25.31 1.64
CA THR A 189 -2.87 -23.91 1.44
C THR A 189 -3.73 -23.29 0.34
N GLU A 190 -3.99 -22.00 0.46
CA GLU A 190 -4.63 -21.19 -0.57
C GLU A 190 -3.76 -19.97 -0.91
N TYR A 191 -3.98 -19.40 -2.09
CA TYR A 191 -3.37 -18.13 -2.49
C TYR A 191 -3.80 -17.00 -1.54
N ASP A 192 -2.82 -16.28 -1.00
CA ASP A 192 -3.06 -15.13 -0.14
C ASP A 192 -3.05 -13.85 -0.98
N LYS A 193 -4.22 -13.47 -1.47
CA LYS A 193 -4.38 -12.27 -2.31
C LYS A 193 -4.04 -10.98 -1.57
N GLU A 194 -4.18 -10.94 -0.24
CA GLU A 194 -3.94 -9.72 0.53
C GLU A 194 -2.46 -9.45 0.75
N ARG A 195 -1.67 -10.52 0.89
CA ARG A 195 -0.21 -10.42 1.05
C ARG A 195 0.57 -10.51 -0.26
N SER A 196 -0.03 -11.05 -1.33
CA SER A 196 0.63 -11.22 -2.62
C SER A 196 0.57 -9.95 -3.48
N GLU A 197 1.65 -9.70 -4.22
CA GLU A 197 1.74 -8.62 -5.19
C GLU A 197 1.99 -9.19 -6.61
N PRO A 198 0.95 -9.30 -7.46
CA PRO A 198 1.06 -9.93 -8.77
C PRO A 198 2.06 -9.25 -9.72
N TYR A 199 2.30 -7.95 -9.54
CA TYR A 199 3.13 -7.15 -10.45
C TYR A 199 4.63 -7.21 -10.13
N SER A 200 4.99 -7.47 -8.87
CA SER A 200 6.38 -7.66 -8.44
C SER A 200 6.79 -9.14 -8.48
N GLY A 201 5.83 -10.05 -8.64
CA GLY A 201 6.05 -11.50 -8.62
C GLY A 201 6.06 -12.10 -7.21
N GLU A 202 5.69 -11.34 -6.19
CA GLU A 202 5.58 -11.84 -4.82
C GLU A 202 4.31 -12.69 -4.65
N HIS A 203 4.51 -13.98 -4.40
CA HIS A 203 3.43 -14.96 -4.26
C HIS A 203 3.41 -15.55 -2.85
N HIS A 204 2.40 -15.18 -2.07
CA HIS A 204 2.16 -15.66 -0.72
C HIS A 204 1.01 -16.68 -0.69
N THR A 205 1.10 -17.61 0.25
CA THR A 205 0.03 -18.57 0.55
C THR A 205 -0.30 -18.55 2.02
N LYS A 206 -1.54 -18.92 2.35
CA LYS A 206 -2.02 -19.09 3.72
C LYS A 206 -2.38 -20.55 3.96
N THR A 207 -1.93 -21.12 5.06
CA THR A 207 -2.33 -22.46 5.49
C THR A 207 -3.68 -22.40 6.19
N LEU A 208 -4.67 -23.08 5.64
CA LEU A 208 -6.02 -23.14 6.21
C LEU A 208 -6.24 -24.36 7.09
N ARG A 209 -5.57 -25.47 6.75
CA ARG A 209 -5.66 -26.72 7.50
C ARG A 209 -4.30 -27.36 7.64
N THR A 210 -4.08 -27.97 8.81
CA THR A 210 -2.94 -28.81 9.13
C THR A 210 -3.50 -30.08 9.77
N ILE A 211 -3.23 -31.24 9.17
CA ILE A 211 -3.72 -32.54 9.63
C ILE A 211 -2.52 -33.43 9.95
N ILE A 212 -2.51 -34.00 11.15
CA ILE A 212 -1.52 -34.96 11.60
C ILE A 212 -1.98 -36.36 11.19
N LEU A 213 -1.39 -36.91 10.13
CA LEU A 213 -1.84 -38.14 9.49
C LEU A 213 -1.26 -39.41 10.12
N ALA A 214 0.02 -39.41 10.50
CA ALA A 214 0.68 -40.60 11.04
C ALA A 214 2.01 -40.30 11.74
N TRP A 215 2.40 -41.18 12.68
CA TRP A 215 3.78 -41.27 13.17
C TRP A 215 4.64 -42.12 12.22
N SER A 216 5.89 -41.71 12.00
CA SER A 216 6.82 -42.36 11.06
C SER A 216 7.90 -43.15 11.80
N THR A 217 8.17 -44.38 11.37
CA THR A 217 9.31 -45.21 11.87
C THR A 217 10.62 -44.92 11.15
N HIS A 218 10.57 -44.15 10.04
CA HIS A 218 11.70 -43.90 9.16
C HIS A 218 12.19 -42.44 9.24
N THR A 219 13.50 -42.25 9.18
CA THR A 219 14.11 -40.92 8.99
C THR A 219 14.17 -40.53 7.51
N ARG A 220 14.19 -41.51 6.61
CA ARG A 220 14.10 -41.26 5.16
C ARG A 220 12.68 -40.84 4.78
N ARG A 221 12.57 -39.95 3.80
CA ARG A 221 11.30 -39.58 3.17
C ARG A 221 10.93 -40.65 2.14
N LEU A 222 9.99 -41.53 2.49
CA LEU A 222 9.50 -42.59 1.62
C LEU A 222 8.12 -42.18 1.10
N PHE A 223 7.98 -41.91 -0.20
CA PHE A 223 6.68 -41.58 -0.80
C PHE A 223 5.62 -42.68 -0.63
N PRO A 224 5.94 -43.99 -0.70
CA PRO A 224 4.96 -45.03 -0.37
C PRO A 224 4.38 -44.90 1.05
N GLU A 225 5.18 -44.40 2.00
CA GLU A 225 4.74 -44.17 3.37
C GLU A 225 3.82 -42.93 3.46
N LEU A 226 4.17 -41.85 2.75
CA LEU A 226 3.30 -40.66 2.67
C LEU A 226 1.94 -41.01 2.05
N ARG A 227 1.93 -41.76 0.94
CA ARG A 227 0.72 -42.22 0.26
C ARG A 227 -0.17 -43.04 1.19
N LYS A 228 0.42 -43.99 1.92
CA LYS A 228 -0.32 -44.79 2.91
C LYS A 228 -0.93 -43.93 4.01
N ALA A 229 -0.21 -42.92 4.49
CA ALA A 229 -0.72 -42.01 5.52
C ALA A 229 -1.89 -41.14 5.02
N CYS A 230 -1.93 -40.82 3.72
CA CYS A 230 -3.04 -40.06 3.12
C CYS A 230 -4.40 -40.76 3.23
N LEU A 231 -4.42 -42.08 3.44
CA LEU A 231 -5.66 -42.85 3.65
C LEU A 231 -6.31 -42.56 5.00
N ASN A 232 -5.59 -41.91 5.92
CA ASN A 232 -6.07 -41.65 7.27
C ASN A 232 -6.97 -40.41 7.36
N TYR A 233 -7.09 -39.60 6.31
CA TYR A 233 -7.97 -38.42 6.28
C TYR A 233 -8.72 -38.34 4.93
N PRO A 234 -10.06 -38.15 4.92
CA PRO A 234 -10.86 -38.21 3.70
C PRO A 234 -10.38 -37.31 2.57
N ASP A 235 -10.04 -36.06 2.88
CA ASP A 235 -9.68 -35.06 1.87
C ASP A 235 -8.29 -35.31 1.25
N THR A 236 -7.48 -36.19 1.83
CA THR A 236 -6.15 -36.54 1.30
C THR A 236 -6.12 -37.89 0.59
N VAL A 237 -7.18 -38.70 0.65
CA VAL A 237 -7.20 -40.09 0.13
C VAL A 237 -6.74 -40.17 -1.33
N PHE A 238 -7.13 -39.20 -2.16
CA PHE A 238 -6.78 -39.16 -3.58
C PHE A 238 -5.25 -39.13 -3.81
N LEU A 239 -4.47 -38.59 -2.88
CA LEU A 239 -3.01 -38.54 -2.97
C LEU A 239 -2.35 -39.92 -2.82
N ASN A 240 -3.06 -40.93 -2.32
CA ASN A 240 -2.55 -42.30 -2.31
C ASN A 240 -2.34 -42.85 -3.73
N ASP A 241 -3.20 -42.44 -4.69
CA ASP A 241 -3.12 -42.85 -6.08
C ASP A 241 -1.95 -42.16 -6.80
N LYS A 242 -1.12 -42.96 -7.49
CA LYS A 242 0.04 -42.47 -8.24
C LYS A 242 -0.35 -41.66 -9.46
N GLU A 243 -1.51 -41.94 -10.05
CA GLU A 243 -1.99 -41.22 -11.22
C GLU A 243 -2.52 -39.82 -10.87
N GLN A 244 -2.94 -39.62 -9.61
CA GLN A 244 -3.54 -38.37 -9.11
C GLN A 244 -2.60 -37.54 -8.24
N SER A 245 -1.33 -37.93 -8.13
CA SER A 245 -0.37 -37.20 -7.29
C SER A 245 1.04 -37.16 -7.84
N CYS A 246 1.74 -36.09 -7.50
CA CYS A 246 3.11 -35.81 -7.90
C CYS A 246 4.06 -35.90 -6.70
N GLU A 247 5.21 -36.57 -6.89
CA GLU A 247 6.27 -36.70 -5.91
C GLU A 247 7.31 -35.59 -6.07
N HIS A 248 7.37 -34.66 -5.13
CA HIS A 248 8.37 -33.60 -5.13
C HIS A 248 9.60 -33.98 -4.32
N ARG A 249 10.72 -34.14 -5.02
CA ARG A 249 12.02 -34.56 -4.44
C ARG A 249 13.00 -33.42 -4.25
N ASN A 250 12.53 -32.19 -4.40
CA ASN A 250 13.38 -31.02 -4.35
C ASN A 250 13.58 -30.56 -2.90
N ASN A 251 14.80 -30.64 -2.40
CA ASN A 251 15.16 -30.14 -1.06
C ASN A 251 15.72 -28.71 -1.09
N TYR A 252 15.82 -28.09 -2.26
CA TYR A 252 16.25 -26.70 -2.40
C TYR A 252 15.05 -25.78 -2.20
N GLY A 253 15.25 -24.61 -1.59
CA GLY A 253 14.21 -23.60 -1.33
C GLY A 253 13.61 -22.92 -2.56
N ILE A 254 13.76 -23.54 -3.74
CA ILE A 254 13.22 -23.12 -5.04
C ILE A 254 12.34 -24.26 -5.57
N GLY A 255 11.11 -23.97 -6.02
CA GLY A 255 10.16 -24.98 -6.53
C GLY A 255 9.08 -25.41 -5.50
N GLN A 256 8.34 -26.49 -5.79
CA GLN A 256 7.16 -26.93 -5.00
C GLN A 256 7.50 -27.66 -3.68
N GLY A 257 8.73 -27.47 -3.18
CA GLY A 257 9.20 -28.08 -1.95
C GLY A 257 9.36 -29.60 -2.06
N SER A 258 9.11 -30.28 -0.95
CA SER A 258 9.57 -31.65 -0.74
C SER A 258 8.47 -32.49 -0.08
N GLY A 259 7.64 -33.15 -0.89
CA GLY A 259 6.39 -33.75 -0.42
C GLY A 259 5.54 -34.35 -1.54
N LEU A 260 4.32 -34.73 -1.21
CA LEU A 260 3.34 -35.32 -2.11
C LEU A 260 2.19 -34.34 -2.31
N THR A 261 1.86 -34.03 -3.56
CA THR A 261 0.78 -33.08 -3.91
C THR A 261 -0.09 -33.65 -5.02
N ASN A 262 -1.18 -32.96 -5.34
CA ASN A 262 -1.99 -33.17 -6.54
C ASN A 262 -1.16 -32.96 -7.85
N VAL A 263 -1.54 -33.58 -8.97
CA VAL A 263 -0.80 -33.45 -10.27
C VAL A 263 -0.80 -32.02 -10.82
N ASP A 264 -1.92 -31.33 -10.71
CA ASP A 264 -2.16 -29.95 -11.13
C ASP A 264 -1.76 -28.92 -10.05
N TYR A 265 -1.01 -29.34 -9.01
CA TYR A 265 -0.60 -28.45 -7.94
C TYR A 265 0.22 -27.27 -8.49
N LEU A 266 -0.27 -26.06 -8.25
CA LEU A 266 0.37 -24.81 -8.66
C LEU A 266 0.51 -23.89 -7.44
N TYR A 267 1.54 -24.17 -6.64
CA TYR A 267 1.93 -23.42 -5.43
C TYR A 267 0.99 -23.48 -4.23
N HIS A 268 -0.28 -23.87 -4.40
CA HIS A 268 -1.26 -24.02 -3.32
C HIS A 268 -2.16 -25.24 -3.53
N GLY A 269 -2.76 -25.72 -2.44
CA GLY A 269 -3.58 -26.94 -2.39
C GLY A 269 -3.10 -27.89 -1.30
N TRP A 270 -3.45 -29.17 -1.42
CA TRP A 270 -2.98 -30.20 -0.49
C TRP A 270 -1.52 -30.57 -0.75
N CYS A 271 -0.71 -30.50 0.31
CA CYS A 271 0.65 -30.99 0.36
C CYS A 271 0.83 -31.92 1.56
N VAL A 272 1.41 -33.10 1.34
CA VAL A 272 1.72 -34.06 2.39
C VAL A 272 3.22 -34.22 2.50
N GLU A 273 3.76 -33.93 3.69
CA GLU A 273 5.18 -33.97 3.95
C GLU A 273 5.51 -34.74 5.23
N LYS A 274 6.78 -35.12 5.35
CA LYS A 274 7.32 -35.72 6.57
C LYS A 274 8.22 -34.73 7.27
N ILE A 275 7.92 -34.50 8.55
CA ILE A 275 8.78 -33.76 9.47
C ILE A 275 9.54 -34.78 10.33
N THR A 276 10.86 -34.85 10.16
CA THR A 276 11.72 -35.75 10.94
C THR A 276 12.07 -35.15 12.29
N PHE A 277 12.01 -35.96 13.35
CA PHE A 277 12.41 -35.51 14.68
C PHE A 277 13.92 -35.48 14.80
N GLY A 278 14.46 -34.31 15.16
CA GLY A 278 15.87 -34.14 15.48
C GLY A 278 16.19 -34.60 16.91
N THR A 279 17.47 -34.56 17.26
CA THR A 279 17.99 -35.01 18.56
C THR A 279 18.04 -33.90 19.61
N TYR A 280 17.91 -32.64 19.21
CA TYR A 280 18.18 -31.47 20.05
C TYR A 280 16.95 -30.88 20.75
N ARG A 281 15.75 -31.35 20.41
CA ARG A 281 14.47 -30.84 20.93
C ARG A 281 13.54 -32.01 21.29
N SER A 282 12.56 -31.75 22.15
CA SER A 282 11.47 -32.72 22.37
C SER A 282 10.75 -33.01 21.05
N LYS A 283 10.37 -34.27 20.82
CA LYS A 283 9.65 -34.70 19.60
C LYS A 283 8.40 -33.87 19.34
N SER A 284 7.67 -33.47 20.40
CA SER A 284 6.45 -32.67 20.29
C SER A 284 6.67 -31.31 19.66
N GLN A 285 7.84 -30.69 19.83
CA GLN A 285 8.16 -29.39 19.24
C GLN A 285 8.30 -29.42 17.71
N TYR A 286 8.38 -30.60 17.11
CA TYR A 286 8.40 -30.79 15.65
C TYR A 286 7.00 -31.01 15.07
N VAL A 287 5.98 -31.17 15.90
CA VAL A 287 4.61 -31.41 15.46
C VAL A 287 3.89 -30.07 15.38
N PRO A 288 3.47 -29.62 14.19
CA PRO A 288 2.78 -28.35 14.04
C PRO A 288 1.38 -28.44 14.64
N LEU A 289 0.82 -27.29 15.04
CA LEU A 289 -0.58 -27.20 15.44
C LEU A 289 -1.52 -27.72 14.32
N GLY A 290 -2.36 -28.69 14.64
CA GLY A 290 -3.27 -29.30 13.65
C GLY A 290 -4.29 -30.27 14.23
N GLU A 291 -5.15 -30.80 13.36
CA GLU A 291 -6.13 -31.83 13.66
C GLU A 291 -5.46 -33.22 13.70
N MET A 292 -5.78 -34.04 14.71
CA MET A 292 -5.25 -35.40 14.81
C MET A 292 -6.12 -36.38 14.01
N SER A 293 -5.53 -37.09 13.06
CA SER A 293 -6.20 -38.10 12.24
C SER A 293 -5.44 -39.42 12.20
N ILE A 294 -4.69 -39.73 13.27
CA ILE A 294 -3.95 -41.00 13.38
C ILE A 294 -4.94 -42.08 13.84
N PRO A 295 -5.11 -43.20 13.10
CA PRO A 295 -5.97 -44.29 13.52
C PRO A 295 -5.44 -44.94 14.81
N GLU A 296 -6.35 -45.39 15.67
CA GLU A 296 -6.05 -46.10 16.94
C GLU A 296 -5.25 -47.40 16.74
#